data_AF-A0AAE3GUV9-F1
#
_entry.id   AF-A0AAE3GUV9-F1
#
_cell.length_a   1.000
_cell.length_b   1.000
_cell.length_c   1.000
_cell.angle_alpha   90.00
_cell.angle_beta   90.00
_cell.angle_gamma   90.00
#
_symmetry.space_group_name_H-M   'P 1'
#
loop_
_entity.id
_entity.type
_entity.pdbx_description
1 polymer ?
#
loop_
_entity_poly.entity_id
_entity_poly.type
_entity_poly.pdbx_seq_one_letter_code
_entity_poly.pdbx_strand_id
1 'polypeptide(L)'
;MVSYRDWNNLIAEHFFKPEMADFPVYLYVTEDLITAIGKSKGVDCQDFINAVKTSVGITRNGICQKGLQTMEEWKYRQQRQGYPPYIGYLALFVKGNKIYFGRYNGVTPVAGREDTKNGNPNREKIEELLKAMQQMEFSVDASIQHFKATGDEDVRFFFPRLDGAEMRCRWDMTDAPPDILITNYCMLSIMLMRDIDKDIFAKTKAWLEKDDSIFHLIVDELHLYRGTTGTEVAYLLRLLLERLGLHPGHPKLRILASSASLEPNDPKSLEFLNQFFGTEWQPKQIIPGHHEPIPAIEGEEFIDSKPFIALGKLAQESEINNIEKLQEISIYNNCRQIVESERIAVGARMVKACEVDDKIRAVAIADFAKRIFGNDLGEENLKLALRGLLITRSLCNQTSLPSFRLHWFFRNIEGLWACTKPNYGCEENDLSKNRPVGRLFVENPPILWDQYRVLELLYCEQCGTIFFGGKRLELENNEG
;
A
#
# COMPACT_ATOMS: atom_id res chain seq x y z
N MET A 1 -30.09 8.83 30.31
CA MET A 1 -29.33 8.76 29.04
C MET A 1 -29.78 9.93 28.19
N VAL A 2 -28.87 10.83 27.82
CA VAL A 2 -29.19 12.00 26.98
C VAL A 2 -29.47 11.50 25.56
N SER A 3 -30.61 11.87 24.98
CA SER A 3 -30.97 11.38 23.64
C SER A 3 -30.12 12.07 22.56
N TYR A 4 -30.07 11.48 21.36
CA TYR A 4 -29.45 12.13 20.20
C TYR A 4 -30.01 13.54 19.94
N ARG A 5 -31.33 13.73 20.09
CA ARG A 5 -31.97 15.04 19.85
C ARG A 5 -31.54 16.06 20.89
N ASP A 6 -31.39 15.66 22.14
CA ASP A 6 -30.92 16.53 23.21
C ASP A 6 -29.48 16.98 22.92
N TRP A 7 -28.60 16.06 22.51
CA TRP A 7 -27.24 16.37 22.09
C TRP A 7 -27.20 17.33 20.88
N ASN A 8 -28.00 17.06 19.84
CA ASN A 8 -28.07 17.92 18.66
C ASN A 8 -28.49 19.34 19.03
N ASN A 9 -29.49 19.50 19.90
CA ASN A 9 -29.98 20.80 20.32
C ASN A 9 -28.95 21.53 21.19
N LEU A 10 -28.32 20.85 22.15
CA LEU A 10 -27.28 21.44 22.99
C LEU A 10 -26.09 21.96 22.16
N ILE A 11 -25.67 21.21 21.15
CA ILE A 11 -24.62 21.64 20.21
C ILE A 11 -25.11 22.82 19.38
N ALA A 12 -26.34 22.75 18.84
CA ALA A 12 -26.87 23.82 18.02
C ALA A 12 -27.04 25.13 18.81
N GLU A 13 -27.54 25.10 20.05
CA GLU A 13 -27.65 26.26 20.93
C GLU A 13 -26.29 26.90 21.23
N HIS A 14 -25.22 26.10 21.28
CA HIS A 14 -23.87 26.61 21.47
C HIS A 14 -23.37 27.43 20.28
N PHE A 15 -23.61 26.96 19.04
CA PHE A 15 -23.07 27.58 17.83
C PHE A 15 -23.99 28.63 17.20
N PHE A 16 -25.31 28.43 17.27
CA PHE A 16 -26.32 29.27 16.61
C PHE A 16 -26.96 30.23 17.61
N LYS A 17 -26.12 31.05 18.27
CA LYS A 17 -26.58 32.10 19.18
C LYS A 17 -27.21 33.26 18.42
N PRO A 18 -28.14 34.04 19.04
CA PRO A 18 -28.72 35.22 18.40
C PRO A 18 -27.69 36.22 17.87
N GLU A 19 -26.53 36.31 18.52
CA GLU A 19 -25.39 37.15 18.13
C GLU A 19 -24.77 36.76 16.78
N MET A 20 -24.95 35.51 16.34
CA MET A 20 -24.44 34.97 15.07
C MET A 20 -25.46 35.09 13.93
N ALA A 21 -26.59 35.77 14.15
CA ALA A 21 -27.57 36.02 13.10
C ALA A 21 -26.91 36.75 11.91
N ASP A 22 -27.20 36.29 10.69
CA ASP A 22 -26.65 36.79 9.42
C ASP A 22 -25.13 36.59 9.21
N PHE A 23 -24.44 35.92 10.13
CA PHE A 23 -23.02 35.56 9.98
C PHE A 23 -22.83 34.07 9.66
N PRO A 24 -21.79 33.69 8.88
CA PRO A 24 -21.44 32.30 8.71
C PRO A 24 -21.02 31.69 10.05
N VAL A 25 -21.64 30.56 10.40
CA VAL A 25 -21.32 29.80 11.62
C VAL A 25 -20.38 28.65 11.26
N TYR A 26 -19.20 28.62 11.88
CA TYR A 26 -18.22 27.56 11.72
C TYR A 26 -18.29 26.59 12.90
N LEU A 27 -18.57 25.32 12.64
CA LEU A 27 -18.67 24.27 13.66
C LEU A 27 -17.27 23.79 14.07
N TYR A 28 -16.63 24.47 15.02
CA TYR A 28 -15.38 23.99 15.62
C TYR A 28 -15.66 23.11 16.85
N VAL A 29 -15.90 21.82 16.63
CA VAL A 29 -16.34 20.89 17.67
C VAL A 29 -15.17 20.08 18.21
N THR A 30 -14.66 20.36 19.40
CA THR A 30 -13.62 19.52 20.05
C THR A 30 -14.20 18.53 21.06
N GLU A 31 -13.40 17.54 21.46
CA GLU A 31 -13.76 16.62 22.54
C GLU A 31 -14.01 17.36 23.88
N ASP A 32 -13.15 18.33 24.20
CA ASP A 32 -13.32 19.20 25.36
C ASP A 32 -14.61 20.03 25.28
N LEU A 33 -14.96 20.54 24.10
CA LEU A 33 -16.18 21.30 23.90
C LEU A 33 -17.42 20.43 24.10
N ILE A 34 -17.47 19.24 23.49
CA ILE A 34 -18.58 18.31 23.65
C ILE A 34 -18.73 17.91 25.12
N THR A 35 -17.62 17.63 25.80
CA THR A 35 -17.61 17.30 27.23
C THR A 35 -18.10 18.48 28.08
N ALA A 36 -17.72 19.71 27.75
CA ALA A 36 -18.19 20.92 28.43
C ALA A 36 -19.70 21.15 28.24
N ILE A 37 -20.22 20.92 27.03
CA ILE A 37 -21.66 20.99 26.72
C ILE A 37 -22.43 19.93 27.51
N GLY A 38 -21.92 18.69 27.54
CA GLY A 38 -22.52 17.55 28.25
C GLY A 38 -22.44 17.64 29.78
N LYS A 39 -21.51 18.42 30.32
CA LYS A 39 -21.26 18.57 31.77
C LYS A 39 -22.51 18.93 32.56
N SER A 40 -23.37 19.79 32.01
CA SER A 40 -24.64 20.19 32.65
C SER A 40 -25.64 19.04 32.83
N LYS A 41 -25.46 17.94 32.08
CA LYS A 41 -26.29 16.74 32.08
C LYS A 41 -25.57 15.51 32.63
N GLY A 42 -24.33 15.66 33.12
CA GLY A 42 -23.53 14.57 33.67
C GLY A 42 -23.09 13.52 32.64
N VAL A 43 -22.92 13.92 31.38
CA VAL A 43 -22.50 13.05 30.26
C VAL A 43 -21.27 13.62 29.56
N ASP A 44 -20.53 12.78 28.84
CA ASP A 44 -19.27 13.14 28.19
C ASP A 44 -19.26 12.95 26.66
N CYS A 45 -18.10 13.10 26.02
CA CYS A 45 -17.96 12.92 24.59
C CYS A 45 -18.22 11.48 24.12
N GLN A 46 -17.94 10.48 24.95
CA GLN A 46 -18.20 9.08 24.61
C GLN A 46 -19.71 8.80 24.59
N ASP A 47 -20.45 9.39 25.53
CA ASP A 47 -21.92 9.35 25.53
C ASP A 47 -22.51 10.01 24.29
N PHE A 48 -21.95 11.13 23.84
CA PHE A 48 -22.33 11.78 22.58
C PHE A 48 -22.11 10.85 21.38
N ILE A 49 -20.91 10.28 21.23
CA ILE A 49 -20.58 9.36 20.12
C ILE A 49 -21.54 8.18 20.11
N ASN A 50 -21.81 7.61 21.28
CA ASN A 50 -22.76 6.49 21.42
C ASN A 50 -24.18 6.91 21.02
N ALA A 51 -24.65 8.08 21.44
CA ALA A 51 -25.96 8.62 21.07
C ALA A 51 -26.11 8.85 19.55
N VAL A 52 -25.06 9.35 18.87
CA VAL A 52 -25.08 9.52 17.41
C VAL A 52 -25.10 8.16 16.70
N LYS A 53 -24.32 7.19 17.17
CA LYS A 53 -24.28 5.83 16.58
C LYS A 53 -25.58 5.06 16.76
N THR A 54 -26.27 5.25 17.89
CA THR A 54 -27.48 4.49 18.28
C THR A 54 -28.80 5.20 17.97
N SER A 55 -28.77 6.32 17.25
CA SER A 55 -29.93 7.18 16.97
C SER A 55 -31.20 6.39 16.57
N VAL A 56 -32.28 6.58 17.33
CA VAL A 56 -33.55 5.85 17.18
C VAL A 56 -34.42 6.48 16.08
N GLY A 57 -35.11 5.66 15.30
CA GLY A 57 -36.08 6.10 14.27
C GLY A 57 -35.52 6.27 12.86
N ILE A 58 -34.26 5.88 12.65
CA ILE A 58 -33.59 5.92 11.35
C ILE A 58 -33.50 4.50 10.80
N THR A 59 -33.95 4.30 9.58
CA THR A 59 -34.04 2.97 8.94
C THR A 59 -32.79 2.60 8.15
N ARG A 60 -32.00 3.59 7.72
CA ARG A 60 -30.75 3.32 7.02
C ARG A 60 -29.62 2.90 7.97
N ASN A 61 -28.84 1.91 7.53
CA ASN A 61 -27.65 1.43 8.22
C ASN A 61 -26.43 2.25 7.83
N GLY A 62 -25.53 2.46 8.79
CA GLY A 62 -24.27 3.21 8.63
C GLY A 62 -24.38 4.68 9.03
N ILE A 63 -23.36 5.22 9.71
CA ILE A 63 -23.43 6.55 10.34
C ILE A 63 -23.66 7.68 9.33
N CYS A 64 -23.10 7.55 8.13
CA CYS A 64 -23.24 8.54 7.07
C CYS A 64 -24.61 8.49 6.41
N GLN A 65 -25.17 7.28 6.18
CA GLN A 65 -26.57 7.17 5.72
C GLN A 65 -27.55 7.73 6.75
N LYS A 66 -27.30 7.50 8.03
CA LYS A 66 -28.15 8.04 9.10
C LYS A 66 -28.15 9.56 9.11
N GLY A 67 -26.97 10.18 8.98
CA GLY A 67 -26.83 11.62 8.80
C GLY A 67 -27.55 12.14 7.55
N LEU A 68 -27.37 11.46 6.40
CA LEU A 68 -28.02 11.84 5.14
C LEU A 68 -29.55 11.74 5.22
N GLN A 69 -30.10 10.64 5.73
CA GLN A 69 -31.53 10.47 5.92
C GLN A 69 -32.08 11.57 6.83
N THR A 70 -31.38 11.89 7.92
CA THR A 70 -31.76 12.96 8.85
C THR A 70 -31.81 14.33 8.15
N MET A 71 -30.85 14.61 7.25
CA MET A 71 -30.84 15.83 6.45
C MET A 71 -31.96 15.86 5.41
N GLU A 72 -32.16 14.77 4.66
CA GLU A 72 -33.20 14.65 3.64
C GLU A 72 -34.59 14.86 4.27
N GLU A 73 -34.91 14.11 5.32
CA GLU A 73 -36.18 14.22 6.03
C GLU A 73 -36.43 15.63 6.56
N TRP A 74 -35.38 16.33 7.04
CA TRP A 74 -35.51 17.72 7.48
C TRP A 74 -35.72 18.70 6.32
N LYS A 75 -34.98 18.54 5.22
CA LYS A 75 -35.10 19.41 4.04
C LYS A 75 -36.50 19.36 3.44
N TYR A 76 -37.15 18.20 3.42
CA TYR A 76 -38.46 18.00 2.79
C TYR A 76 -39.67 18.17 3.74
N ARG A 77 -39.47 18.49 5.02
CA ARG A 77 -40.58 18.82 5.93
C ARG A 77 -41.20 20.17 5.61
N GLN A 78 -42.55 20.21 5.53
CA GLN A 78 -43.30 21.43 5.28
C GLN A 78 -43.26 22.44 6.45
N GLN A 79 -43.04 21.97 7.68
CA GLN A 79 -42.85 22.81 8.86
C GLN A 79 -41.53 22.44 9.55
N ARG A 80 -40.54 23.33 9.42
CA ARG A 80 -39.24 23.22 10.09
C ARG A 80 -39.34 23.95 11.43
N GLN A 81 -39.38 23.20 12.53
CA GLN A 81 -39.38 23.76 13.89
C GLN A 81 -38.14 23.29 14.66
N GLY A 82 -37.42 24.24 15.25
CA GLY A 82 -36.18 23.98 15.99
C GLY A 82 -34.94 23.88 15.10
N TYR A 83 -33.82 23.46 15.71
CA TYR A 83 -32.55 23.31 15.00
C TYR A 83 -32.56 22.12 14.04
N PRO A 84 -31.83 22.19 12.92
CA PRO A 84 -31.66 21.05 12.03
C PRO A 84 -31.10 19.82 12.78
N PRO A 85 -31.75 18.65 12.67
CA PRO A 85 -31.40 17.48 13.46
C PRO A 85 -30.14 16.78 12.97
N TYR A 86 -29.47 17.28 11.93
CA TYR A 86 -28.22 16.71 11.40
C TYR A 86 -26.96 17.41 11.92
N ILE A 87 -27.09 18.44 12.77
CA ILE A 87 -25.96 19.17 13.35
C ILE A 87 -25.10 18.24 14.22
N GLY A 88 -25.71 17.31 14.96
CA GLY A 88 -24.99 16.30 15.74
C GLY A 88 -24.10 15.40 14.88
N TYR A 89 -24.56 14.99 13.70
CA TYR A 89 -23.73 14.25 12.75
C TYR A 89 -22.57 15.10 12.22
N LEU A 90 -22.82 16.36 11.85
CA LEU A 90 -21.75 17.28 11.41
C LEU A 90 -20.70 17.50 12.51
N ALA A 91 -21.15 17.68 13.75
CA ALA A 91 -20.29 17.85 14.91
C ALA A 91 -19.38 16.63 15.14
N LEU A 92 -19.93 15.42 14.99
CA LEU A 92 -19.14 14.18 15.04
C LEU A 92 -18.12 14.09 13.90
N PHE A 93 -18.48 14.53 12.68
CA PHE A 93 -17.60 14.46 11.52
C PHE A 93 -16.44 15.46 11.56
N VAL A 94 -16.55 16.54 12.32
CA VAL A 94 -15.49 17.55 12.47
C VAL A 94 -14.58 17.27 13.69
N LYS A 95 -15.15 16.78 14.80
CA LYS A 95 -14.50 16.34 16.07
C LYS A 95 -13.04 16.77 16.30
N GLY A 96 -12.77 18.08 16.30
CA GLY A 96 -11.55 18.70 16.83
C GLY A 96 -10.33 18.47 15.95
N ASN A 97 -10.54 17.94 14.74
CA ASN A 97 -9.49 17.74 13.76
C ASN A 97 -8.91 19.10 13.39
N LYS A 98 -7.68 19.35 13.83
CA LYS A 98 -6.92 20.57 13.50
C LYS A 98 -6.20 20.47 12.17
N ILE A 99 -5.97 19.24 11.72
CA ILE A 99 -5.26 18.88 10.50
C ILE A 99 -6.13 17.86 9.80
N TYR A 100 -6.36 18.06 8.51
CA TYR A 100 -6.99 17.10 7.61
C TYR A 100 -5.97 16.56 6.63
N PHE A 101 -6.05 15.25 6.37
CA PHE A 101 -5.28 14.65 5.30
C PHE A 101 -6.19 14.00 4.27
N GLY A 102 -5.80 14.09 2.99
CA GLY A 102 -6.53 13.51 1.89
C GLY A 102 -5.62 12.65 1.04
N ARG A 103 -5.99 11.38 0.86
CA ARG A 103 -5.37 10.51 -0.14
C ARG A 103 -6.06 10.77 -1.47
N TYR A 104 -5.42 11.46 -2.40
CA TYR A 104 -5.93 11.66 -3.76
C TYR A 104 -5.19 10.73 -4.72
N ASN A 105 -5.69 9.52 -4.89
CA ASN A 105 -5.12 8.49 -5.76
C ASN A 105 -6.22 7.78 -6.58
N GLY A 106 -5.86 6.70 -7.28
CA GLY A 106 -6.80 5.94 -8.11
C GLY A 106 -7.96 5.30 -7.34
N VAL A 107 -7.80 5.03 -6.03
CA VAL A 107 -8.82 4.38 -5.20
C VAL A 107 -9.69 5.35 -4.41
N THR A 108 -9.38 6.65 -4.43
CA THR A 108 -10.15 7.68 -3.73
C THR A 108 -11.55 7.85 -4.34
N PRO A 109 -12.63 7.59 -3.59
CA PRO A 109 -14.00 7.86 -4.04
C PRO A 109 -14.23 9.37 -4.13
N VAL A 110 -15.20 9.91 -4.86
CA VAL A 110 -15.75 9.39 -6.10
C VAL A 110 -15.15 10.21 -7.24
N ALA A 111 -14.93 9.58 -8.39
CA ALA A 111 -14.48 10.29 -9.57
C ALA A 111 -15.64 11.04 -10.24
N GLY A 112 -15.37 12.26 -10.74
CA GLY A 112 -16.37 13.09 -11.43
C GLY A 112 -16.92 14.18 -10.53
N ARG A 113 -17.97 14.88 -10.98
CA ARG A 113 -18.61 15.99 -10.26
C ARG A 113 -19.78 15.50 -9.41
N GLU A 114 -19.97 16.15 -8.27
CA GLU A 114 -21.17 15.99 -7.43
C GLU A 114 -22.43 16.43 -8.19
N ASP A 115 -22.30 17.41 -9.09
CA ASP A 115 -23.40 17.88 -9.94
C ASP A 115 -23.31 17.37 -11.38
N THR A 116 -24.49 17.18 -11.97
CA THR A 116 -24.66 16.98 -13.41
C THR A 116 -24.32 18.26 -14.18
N LYS A 117 -24.16 18.16 -15.51
CA LYS A 117 -23.91 19.33 -16.38
C LYS A 117 -24.98 20.44 -16.25
N ASN A 118 -26.17 20.08 -15.78
CA ASN A 118 -27.31 20.98 -15.62
C ASN A 118 -27.38 21.61 -14.20
N GLY A 119 -26.40 21.35 -13.33
CA GLY A 119 -26.36 21.87 -11.96
C GLY A 119 -27.28 21.14 -10.97
N ASN A 120 -27.85 19.99 -11.36
CA ASN A 120 -28.62 19.14 -10.45
C ASN A 120 -27.71 18.08 -9.80
N PRO A 121 -27.99 17.65 -8.55
CA PRO A 121 -27.21 16.60 -7.88
C PRO A 121 -27.12 15.31 -8.69
N ASN A 122 -25.91 14.80 -8.85
CA ASN A 122 -25.62 13.56 -9.57
C ASN A 122 -25.87 12.36 -8.67
N ARG A 123 -27.13 11.90 -8.65
CA ARG A 123 -27.58 10.81 -7.77
C ARG A 123 -26.76 9.53 -7.93
N GLU A 124 -26.36 9.18 -9.14
CA GLU A 124 -25.53 7.99 -9.40
C GLU A 124 -24.18 8.08 -8.67
N LYS A 125 -23.52 9.24 -8.76
CA LYS A 125 -22.23 9.45 -8.09
C LYS A 125 -22.37 9.55 -6.57
N ILE A 126 -23.47 10.13 -6.09
CA ILE A 126 -23.78 10.16 -4.65
C ILE A 126 -24.02 8.74 -4.13
N GLU A 127 -24.75 7.90 -4.87
CA GLU A 127 -24.96 6.50 -4.52
C GLU A 127 -23.65 5.69 -4.54
N GLU A 128 -22.77 5.94 -5.51
CA GLU A 128 -21.42 5.37 -5.56
C GLU A 128 -20.62 5.73 -4.28
N LEU A 129 -20.65 7.00 -3.88
CA LEU A 129 -19.97 7.47 -2.68
C LEU A 129 -20.53 6.79 -1.43
N LEU A 130 -21.85 6.72 -1.30
CA LEU A 130 -22.52 6.07 -0.17
C LEU A 130 -22.16 4.59 -0.04
N LYS A 131 -22.04 3.87 -1.16
CA LYS A 131 -21.60 2.47 -1.16
C LYS A 131 -20.14 2.35 -0.73
N ALA A 132 -19.25 3.21 -1.22
CA ALA A 132 -17.85 3.22 -0.80
C ALA A 132 -17.72 3.50 0.70
N MET A 133 -18.49 4.45 1.24
CA MET A 133 -18.51 4.75 2.67
C MET A 133 -19.04 3.60 3.53
N GLN A 134 -20.07 2.86 3.06
CA GLN A 134 -20.54 1.65 3.75
C GLN A 134 -19.47 0.57 3.81
N GLN A 135 -18.74 0.38 2.72
CA GLN A 135 -17.64 -0.59 2.69
C GLN A 135 -16.54 -0.21 3.68
N MET A 136 -16.19 1.08 3.78
CA MET A 136 -15.22 1.56 4.79
C MET A 136 -15.70 1.28 6.21
N GLU A 137 -16.97 1.58 6.54
CA GLU A 137 -17.53 1.33 7.87
C GLU A 137 -17.53 -0.17 8.20
N PHE A 138 -17.92 -1.03 7.25
CA PHE A 138 -17.86 -2.47 7.41
C PHE A 138 -16.43 -2.98 7.65
N SER A 139 -15.45 -2.48 6.89
CA SER A 139 -14.04 -2.84 7.09
C SER A 139 -13.51 -2.40 8.45
N VAL A 140 -13.90 -1.21 8.92
CA VAL A 140 -13.54 -0.74 10.27
C VAL A 140 -14.18 -1.62 11.34
N ASP A 141 -15.46 -1.95 11.24
CA ASP A 141 -16.13 -2.81 12.22
C ASP A 141 -15.50 -4.21 12.26
N ALA A 142 -15.15 -4.78 11.10
CA ALA A 142 -14.42 -6.04 11.02
C ALA A 142 -13.02 -5.94 11.65
N SER A 143 -12.30 -4.84 11.45
CA SER A 143 -11.00 -4.59 12.07
C SER A 143 -11.08 -4.52 13.59
N ILE A 144 -12.14 -3.90 14.13
CA ILE A 144 -12.38 -3.81 15.57
C ILE A 144 -12.70 -5.18 16.17
N GLN A 145 -13.50 -6.00 15.47
CA GLN A 145 -13.79 -7.36 15.89
C GLN A 145 -12.52 -8.22 15.90
N HIS A 146 -11.69 -8.10 14.87
CA HIS A 146 -10.41 -8.81 14.80
C HIS A 146 -9.48 -8.39 15.95
N PHE A 147 -9.31 -7.07 16.17
CA PHE A 147 -8.57 -6.55 17.31
C PHE A 147 -9.04 -7.15 18.64
N LYS A 148 -10.37 -7.21 18.88
CA LYS A 148 -10.92 -7.79 20.11
C LYS A 148 -10.61 -9.28 20.28
N ALA A 149 -10.42 -10.00 19.18
CA ALA A 149 -10.11 -11.43 19.19
C ALA A 149 -8.61 -11.71 19.35
N THR A 150 -7.73 -10.91 18.71
CA THR A 150 -6.29 -11.17 18.64
C THR A 150 -5.44 -10.28 19.54
N GLY A 151 -5.96 -9.13 19.97
CA GLY A 151 -5.19 -8.09 20.68
C GLY A 151 -4.24 -7.29 19.78
N ASP A 152 -4.27 -7.50 18.46
CA ASP A 152 -3.38 -6.82 17.50
C ASP A 152 -3.85 -5.39 17.21
N GLU A 153 -3.28 -4.42 17.92
CA GLU A 153 -3.62 -3.00 17.80
C GLU A 153 -3.37 -2.43 16.40
N ASP A 154 -2.40 -2.98 15.65
CA ASP A 154 -1.97 -2.44 14.36
C ASP A 154 -3.08 -2.52 13.31
N VAL A 155 -3.98 -3.50 13.47
CA VAL A 155 -5.09 -3.75 12.54
C VAL A 155 -6.03 -2.54 12.43
N ARG A 156 -6.11 -1.73 13.48
CA ARG A 156 -6.94 -0.51 13.51
C ARG A 156 -6.44 0.60 12.61
N PHE A 157 -5.17 0.59 12.22
CA PHE A 157 -4.56 1.65 11.40
C PHE A 157 -4.60 1.34 9.90
N PHE A 158 -4.97 0.12 9.48
CA PHE A 158 -5.04 -0.23 8.06
C PHE A 158 -6.25 0.37 7.32
N PHE A 159 -7.32 0.72 8.04
CA PHE A 159 -8.59 1.12 7.43
C PHE A 159 -8.91 2.59 7.67
N PRO A 160 -9.40 3.31 6.63
CA PRO A 160 -9.85 4.70 6.77
C PRO A 160 -11.02 4.78 7.77
N ARG A 161 -10.97 5.77 8.67
CA ARG A 161 -12.01 6.03 9.66
C ARG A 161 -12.89 7.19 9.24
N LEU A 162 -14.21 6.97 9.21
CA LEU A 162 -15.18 8.01 8.86
C LEU A 162 -15.30 9.11 9.93
N ASP A 163 -14.88 8.85 11.16
CA ASP A 163 -14.87 9.78 12.30
C ASP A 163 -13.49 10.41 12.57
N GLY A 164 -12.53 10.26 11.64
CA GLY A 164 -11.17 10.77 11.76
C GLY A 164 -10.88 12.03 10.92
N ALA A 165 -9.62 12.41 10.89
CA ALA A 165 -9.07 13.52 10.11
C ALA A 165 -8.91 13.21 8.60
N GLU A 166 -9.17 11.97 8.20
CA GLU A 166 -9.06 11.58 6.79
C GLU A 166 -10.26 12.09 6.00
N MET A 167 -10.00 12.85 4.94
CA MET A 167 -11.02 13.27 3.99
C MET A 167 -11.55 12.06 3.21
N ARG A 168 -12.86 11.97 3.07
CA ARG A 168 -13.55 10.73 2.68
C ARG A 168 -13.63 10.59 1.16
N CYS A 169 -13.66 11.72 0.45
CA CYS A 169 -13.76 11.71 -0.99
C CYS A 169 -13.02 12.86 -1.68
N ARG A 170 -12.87 12.76 -3.00
CA ARG A 170 -12.26 13.78 -3.86
C ARG A 170 -13.02 15.11 -3.80
N TRP A 171 -14.35 15.07 -3.67
CA TRP A 171 -15.17 16.28 -3.56
C TRP A 171 -14.81 17.06 -2.31
N ASP A 172 -14.67 16.39 -1.16
CA ASP A 172 -14.21 17.02 0.07
C ASP A 172 -12.89 17.77 -0.17
N MET A 173 -11.92 17.13 -0.83
CA MET A 173 -10.60 17.71 -1.11
C MET A 173 -10.65 18.87 -2.11
N THR A 174 -11.57 18.85 -3.08
CA THR A 174 -11.79 19.96 -4.01
C THR A 174 -12.43 21.16 -3.31
N ASP A 175 -13.41 20.90 -2.45
CA ASP A 175 -14.15 21.92 -1.71
C ASP A 175 -13.30 22.56 -0.61
N ALA A 176 -12.53 21.75 0.10
CA ALA A 176 -11.61 22.16 1.16
C ALA A 176 -10.29 21.38 1.02
N PRO A 177 -9.28 21.92 0.33
CA PRO A 177 -8.00 21.25 0.16
C PRO A 177 -7.40 20.84 1.50
N PRO A 178 -6.93 19.58 1.64
CA PRO A 178 -6.39 19.08 2.91
C PRO A 178 -5.06 19.75 3.25
N ASP A 179 -4.74 19.80 4.55
CA ASP A 179 -3.43 20.24 5.05
C ASP A 179 -2.31 19.29 4.59
N ILE A 180 -2.62 17.99 4.50
CA ILE A 180 -1.71 16.96 3.98
C ILE A 180 -2.38 16.25 2.80
N LEU A 181 -1.90 16.52 1.59
CA LEU A 181 -2.34 15.82 0.38
C LEU A 181 -1.35 14.72 0.02
N ILE A 182 -1.82 13.47 -0.01
CA ILE A 182 -1.03 12.32 -0.46
C ILE A 182 -1.50 11.92 -1.85
N THR A 183 -0.61 11.96 -2.84
CA THR A 183 -0.89 11.57 -4.21
C THR A 183 0.31 10.87 -4.84
N ASN A 184 0.12 10.32 -6.04
CA ASN A 184 1.21 9.78 -6.85
C ASN A 184 1.41 10.64 -8.10
N TYR A 185 2.56 10.50 -8.78
CA TYR A 185 2.90 11.34 -9.94
C TYR A 185 1.86 11.25 -11.07
N CYS A 186 1.29 10.06 -11.32
CA CYS A 186 0.23 9.88 -12.31
C CYS A 186 -1.03 10.69 -11.98
N MET A 187 -1.48 10.66 -10.72
CA MET A 187 -2.66 11.42 -10.31
C MET A 187 -2.36 12.91 -10.25
N LEU A 188 -1.17 13.31 -9.81
CA LEU A 188 -0.78 14.72 -9.84
C LEU A 188 -0.78 15.28 -11.27
N SER A 189 -0.28 14.53 -12.27
CA SER A 189 -0.32 14.97 -13.67
C SER A 189 -1.75 15.15 -14.17
N ILE A 190 -2.63 14.23 -13.81
CA ILE A 190 -4.05 14.31 -14.13
C ILE A 190 -4.71 15.51 -13.44
N MET A 191 -4.46 15.73 -12.14
CA MET A 191 -5.04 16.84 -11.37
C MET A 191 -4.65 18.20 -11.96
N LEU A 192 -3.39 18.37 -12.36
CA LEU A 192 -2.92 19.64 -12.95
C LEU A 192 -3.63 20.01 -14.26
N MET A 193 -4.15 19.01 -15.00
CA MET A 193 -4.84 19.22 -16.27
C MET A 193 -6.36 19.34 -16.13
N ARG A 194 -6.96 18.80 -15.07
CA ARG A 194 -8.42 18.70 -14.93
C ARG A 194 -9.03 19.96 -14.34
N ASP A 195 -10.09 20.45 -14.99
CA ASP A 195 -10.86 21.61 -14.51
C ASP A 195 -11.50 21.38 -13.13
N ILE A 196 -11.95 20.15 -12.84
CA ILE A 196 -12.56 19.82 -11.55
C ILE A 196 -11.59 19.93 -10.37
N ASP A 197 -10.28 19.77 -10.62
CA ASP A 197 -9.26 19.78 -9.56
C ASP A 197 -8.61 21.18 -9.45
N LYS A 198 -9.03 22.15 -10.27
CA LYS A 198 -8.47 23.51 -10.33
C LYS A 198 -8.51 24.22 -8.98
N ASP A 199 -9.60 24.05 -8.25
CA ASP A 199 -9.84 24.74 -6.98
C ASP A 199 -8.86 24.32 -5.89
N ILE A 200 -8.34 23.09 -5.95
CA ILE A 200 -7.30 22.61 -5.04
C ILE A 200 -6.08 23.54 -5.12
N PHE A 201 -5.59 23.77 -6.34
CA PHE A 201 -4.42 24.60 -6.57
C PHE A 201 -4.71 26.08 -6.34
N ALA A 202 -5.88 26.57 -6.73
CA ALA A 202 -6.25 27.97 -6.57
C ALA A 202 -6.38 28.37 -5.08
N LYS A 203 -7.07 27.56 -4.28
CA LYS A 203 -7.21 27.79 -2.83
C LYS A 203 -5.88 27.63 -2.10
N THR A 204 -5.06 26.63 -2.49
CA THR A 204 -3.71 26.46 -1.93
C THR A 204 -2.82 27.67 -2.25
N LYS A 205 -2.88 28.18 -3.49
CA LYS A 205 -2.15 29.40 -3.89
C LYS A 205 -2.59 30.62 -3.08
N ALA A 206 -3.90 30.82 -2.90
CA ALA A 206 -4.41 31.91 -2.06
C ALA A 206 -3.98 31.75 -0.59
N TRP A 207 -3.95 30.52 -0.07
CA TRP A 207 -3.41 30.25 1.27
C TRP A 207 -1.91 30.60 1.38
N LEU A 208 -1.13 30.38 0.31
CA LEU A 208 0.28 30.75 0.23
C LEU A 208 0.54 32.27 0.23
N GLU A 209 -0.48 33.11 0.09
CA GLU A 209 -0.33 34.56 0.20
C GLU A 209 -0.14 35.03 1.65
N LYS A 210 -0.61 34.25 2.64
CA LYS A 210 -0.47 34.55 4.08
C LYS A 210 1.00 34.48 4.53
N ASP A 211 1.44 35.34 5.44
CA ASP A 211 2.86 35.41 5.82
C ASP A 211 3.40 34.12 6.45
N ASP A 212 2.59 33.46 7.28
CA ASP A 212 3.00 32.26 8.04
C ASP A 212 2.82 30.94 7.28
N SER A 213 2.41 30.97 6.00
CA SER A 213 2.20 29.76 5.22
C SER A 213 3.47 29.25 4.53
N ILE A 214 3.73 27.95 4.65
CA ILE A 214 4.88 27.26 4.05
C ILE A 214 4.39 25.98 3.38
N PHE A 215 4.63 25.86 2.07
CA PHE A 215 4.34 24.65 1.31
C PHE A 215 5.45 23.62 1.49
N HIS A 216 5.08 22.43 1.93
CA HIS A 216 5.99 21.30 2.07
C HIS A 216 5.76 20.33 0.92
N LEU A 217 6.79 20.11 0.11
CA LEU A 217 6.81 19.10 -0.94
C LEU A 217 7.63 17.90 -0.46
N ILE A 218 6.94 16.77 -0.27
CA ILE A 218 7.57 15.52 0.17
C ILE A 218 7.63 14.55 -1.01
N VAL A 219 8.82 14.07 -1.34
CA VAL A 219 9.05 13.09 -2.42
C VAL A 219 9.64 11.82 -1.83
N ASP A 220 8.83 10.77 -1.77
CA ASP A 220 9.28 9.47 -1.28
C ASP A 220 9.97 8.67 -2.39
N GLU A 221 10.95 7.86 -2.01
CA GLU A 221 11.71 6.96 -2.88
C GLU A 221 12.27 7.62 -4.14
N LEU A 222 12.92 8.77 -3.95
CA LEU A 222 13.46 9.60 -5.04
C LEU A 222 14.39 8.82 -6.00
N HIS A 223 15.03 7.76 -5.52
CA HIS A 223 15.89 6.89 -6.31
C HIS A 223 15.15 6.12 -7.43
N LEU A 224 13.82 5.98 -7.34
CA LEU A 224 12.98 5.39 -8.38
C LEU A 224 12.78 6.35 -9.57
N TYR A 225 12.97 7.65 -9.36
CA TYR A 225 12.78 8.70 -10.37
C TYR A 225 14.10 9.06 -11.05
N ARG A 226 14.72 8.10 -11.74
CA ARG A 226 15.96 8.30 -12.52
C ARG A 226 15.73 8.10 -14.02
N GLY A 227 16.60 8.68 -14.85
CA GLY A 227 16.48 8.61 -16.30
C GLY A 227 15.26 9.38 -16.84
N THR A 228 14.59 8.81 -17.85
CA THR A 228 13.45 9.46 -18.53
C THR A 228 12.28 9.71 -17.58
N THR A 229 11.89 8.71 -16.78
CA THR A 229 10.79 8.83 -15.81
C THR A 229 11.09 9.88 -14.74
N GLY A 230 12.36 9.98 -14.33
CA GLY A 230 12.83 11.04 -13.43
C GLY A 230 12.66 12.44 -14.01
N THR A 231 12.95 12.61 -15.30
CA THR A 231 12.80 13.89 -16.00
C THR A 231 11.33 14.32 -16.08
N GLU A 232 10.42 13.39 -16.37
CA GLU A 232 8.99 13.66 -16.41
C GLU A 232 8.46 14.12 -15.05
N VAL A 233 8.83 13.42 -13.97
CA VAL A 233 8.43 13.79 -12.61
C VAL A 233 9.03 15.15 -12.22
N ALA A 234 10.29 15.40 -12.56
CA ALA A 234 10.95 16.67 -12.30
C ALA A 234 10.24 17.85 -13.01
N TYR A 235 9.76 17.64 -14.25
CA TYR A 235 8.99 18.66 -14.97
C TYR A 235 7.59 18.85 -14.37
N LEU A 236 6.94 17.75 -14.00
CA LEU A 236 5.65 17.77 -13.30
C LEU A 236 5.71 18.58 -12.00
N LEU A 237 6.76 18.41 -11.21
CA LEU A 237 6.95 19.18 -9.98
C LEU A 237 7.15 20.67 -10.27
N ARG A 238 7.87 21.04 -11.35
CA ARG A 238 7.99 22.45 -11.76
C ARG A 238 6.65 23.05 -12.15
N LEU A 239 5.81 22.31 -12.90
CA LEU A 239 4.45 22.74 -13.23
C LEU A 239 3.58 22.92 -11.99
N LEU A 240 3.70 22.02 -11.01
CA LEU A 240 3.02 22.17 -9.72
C LEU A 240 3.44 23.46 -9.02
N LEU A 241 4.76 23.70 -8.90
CA LEU A 241 5.27 24.92 -8.25
C LEU A 241 4.75 26.18 -8.97
N GLU A 242 4.83 26.22 -10.30
CA GLU A 242 4.32 27.33 -11.10
C GLU A 242 2.82 27.55 -10.86
N ARG A 243 2.03 26.48 -10.84
CA ARG A 243 0.58 26.53 -10.57
C ARG A 243 0.26 27.11 -9.20
N LEU A 244 1.10 26.83 -8.21
CA LEU A 244 1.01 27.36 -6.85
C LEU A 244 1.63 28.77 -6.70
N GLY A 245 2.22 29.35 -7.75
CA GLY A 245 2.92 30.63 -7.68
C GLY A 245 4.27 30.56 -6.97
N LEU A 246 4.87 29.37 -6.89
CA LEU A 246 6.18 29.10 -6.33
C LEU A 246 7.21 28.89 -7.45
N HIS A 247 8.48 28.89 -7.07
CA HIS A 247 9.59 28.50 -7.93
C HIS A 247 10.62 27.67 -7.13
N PRO A 248 11.53 26.94 -7.80
CA PRO A 248 12.64 26.29 -7.10
C PRO A 248 13.41 27.28 -6.22
N GLY A 249 13.65 26.92 -4.96
CA GLY A 249 14.31 27.79 -3.97
C GLY A 249 13.43 28.91 -3.39
N HIS A 250 12.13 28.94 -3.67
CA HIS A 250 11.22 29.96 -3.13
C HIS A 250 11.19 29.94 -1.57
N PRO A 251 11.14 31.10 -0.88
CA PRO A 251 11.23 31.16 0.58
C PRO A 251 10.10 30.43 1.32
N LYS A 252 8.91 30.32 0.71
CA LYS A 252 7.76 29.55 1.21
C LYS A 252 7.74 28.06 0.79
N LEU A 253 8.78 27.56 0.13
CA LEU A 253 8.89 26.16 -0.28
C LEU A 253 9.87 25.41 0.63
N ARG A 254 9.45 24.26 1.14
CA ARG A 254 10.32 23.30 1.84
C ARG A 254 10.21 21.95 1.15
N ILE A 255 11.34 21.35 0.85
CA ILE A 255 11.41 20.07 0.15
C ILE A 255 12.03 19.04 1.09
N LEU A 256 11.36 17.90 1.24
CA LEU A 256 11.86 16.72 1.92
C LEU A 256 11.83 15.56 0.94
N ALA A 257 12.89 14.75 0.89
CA ALA A 257 12.92 13.57 0.05
C ALA A 257 13.62 12.40 0.74
N SER A 258 13.14 11.18 0.49
CA SER A 258 13.80 9.94 0.92
C SER A 258 14.50 9.29 -0.28
N SER A 259 15.64 8.64 -0.05
CA SER A 259 16.38 7.92 -1.09
C SER A 259 17.35 6.91 -0.49
N ALA A 260 17.47 5.74 -1.13
CA ALA A 260 18.41 4.69 -0.73
C ALA A 260 19.82 4.84 -1.37
N SER A 261 20.03 5.81 -2.26
CA SER A 261 21.24 5.87 -3.11
C SER A 261 21.82 7.28 -3.28
N LEU A 262 21.62 8.14 -2.29
CA LEU A 262 22.26 9.46 -2.23
C LEU A 262 23.36 9.45 -1.18
N GLU A 263 24.55 9.89 -1.58
CA GLU A 263 25.69 10.04 -0.69
C GLU A 263 26.08 11.53 -0.58
N PRO A 264 26.27 12.08 0.64
CA PRO A 264 26.59 13.51 0.82
C PRO A 264 27.84 13.99 0.07
N ASN A 265 28.84 13.11 -0.07
CA ASN A 265 30.14 13.42 -0.65
C ASN A 265 30.27 13.01 -2.12
N ASP A 266 29.21 12.47 -2.73
CA ASP A 266 29.21 12.09 -4.14
C ASP A 266 28.70 13.26 -5.02
N PRO A 267 29.55 13.82 -5.91
CA PRO A 267 29.12 14.89 -6.82
C PRO A 267 27.92 14.53 -7.68
N LYS A 268 27.75 13.25 -8.06
CA LYS A 268 26.60 12.81 -8.87
C LYS A 268 25.29 12.87 -8.10
N SER A 269 25.33 12.58 -6.80
CA SER A 269 24.17 12.69 -5.91
C SER A 269 23.68 14.15 -5.84
N LEU A 270 24.59 15.11 -5.70
CA LEU A 270 24.26 16.54 -5.71
C LEU A 270 23.79 17.02 -7.09
N GLU A 271 24.45 16.59 -8.16
CA GLU A 271 24.05 16.91 -9.53
C GLU A 271 22.62 16.45 -9.81
N PHE A 272 22.29 15.21 -9.42
CA PHE A 272 20.95 14.67 -9.55
C PHE A 272 19.91 15.49 -8.77
N LEU A 273 20.17 15.84 -7.50
CA LEU A 273 19.27 16.67 -6.71
C LEU A 273 19.06 18.05 -7.34
N ASN A 274 20.14 18.67 -7.83
CA ASN A 274 20.10 19.97 -8.48
C ASN A 274 19.26 19.94 -9.76
N GLN A 275 19.46 18.93 -10.60
CA GLN A 275 18.69 18.75 -11.83
C GLN A 275 17.23 18.41 -11.55
N PHE A 276 16.97 17.54 -10.57
CA PHE A 276 15.62 17.10 -10.26
C PHE A 276 14.77 18.24 -9.68
N PHE A 277 15.25 18.93 -8.64
CA PHE A 277 14.51 19.99 -7.96
C PHE A 277 14.70 21.39 -8.56
N GLY A 278 15.71 21.58 -9.41
CA GLY A 278 15.98 22.87 -10.06
C GLY A 278 16.53 23.95 -9.14
N THR A 279 17.13 23.56 -8.01
CA THR A 279 17.79 24.47 -7.04
C THR A 279 19.07 23.83 -6.54
N GLU A 280 20.00 24.62 -6.02
CA GLU A 280 21.25 24.11 -5.44
C GLU A 280 21.02 23.37 -4.11
N TRP A 281 21.60 22.18 -3.98
CA TRP A 281 21.64 21.35 -2.79
C TRP A 281 23.08 21.20 -2.29
N GLN A 282 23.24 21.19 -0.97
CA GLN A 282 24.51 21.07 -0.27
C GLN A 282 24.64 19.71 0.42
N PRO A 283 25.87 19.15 0.57
CA PRO A 283 26.12 17.89 1.28
C PRO A 283 25.43 17.79 2.65
N LYS A 284 25.45 18.88 3.43
CA LYS A 284 24.83 18.96 4.76
C LYS A 284 23.30 18.79 4.78
N GLN A 285 22.64 18.88 3.62
CA GLN A 285 21.20 18.67 3.47
C GLN A 285 20.85 17.21 3.18
N ILE A 286 21.85 16.38 2.90
CA ILE A 286 21.69 14.93 2.81
C ILE A 286 21.96 14.36 4.20
N ILE A 287 20.95 13.77 4.81
CA ILE A 287 21.07 13.07 6.09
C ILE A 287 21.28 11.58 5.78
N PRO A 288 22.51 11.05 5.90
CA PRO A 288 22.78 9.65 5.59
C PRO A 288 22.20 8.73 6.67
N GLY A 289 21.75 7.55 6.25
CA GLY A 289 21.54 6.44 7.17
C GLY A 289 22.87 5.75 7.50
N HIS A 290 22.93 5.12 8.67
CA HIS A 290 24.06 4.28 9.06
C HIS A 290 23.57 2.86 9.30
N HIS A 291 24.30 1.87 8.79
CA HIS A 291 24.03 0.48 9.12
C HIS A 291 24.34 0.25 10.60
N GLU A 292 23.41 -0.37 11.31
CA GLU A 292 23.72 -0.91 12.62
C GLU A 292 24.78 -2.02 12.46
N PRO A 293 25.83 -2.01 13.29
CA PRO A 293 26.86 -3.04 13.23
C PRO A 293 26.23 -4.40 13.58
N ILE A 294 26.58 -5.43 12.80
CA ILE A 294 26.14 -6.79 13.08
C ILE A 294 26.78 -7.22 14.40
N PRO A 295 25.98 -7.65 15.41
CA PRO A 295 26.52 -8.13 16.67
C PRO A 295 27.51 -9.28 16.45
N ALA A 296 28.54 -9.36 17.30
CA ALA A 296 29.44 -10.50 17.30
C ALA A 296 28.66 -11.79 17.59
N ILE A 297 28.94 -12.85 16.83
CA ILE A 297 28.34 -14.16 17.05
C ILE A 297 29.23 -14.89 18.07
N GLU A 298 28.73 -15.04 19.29
CA GLU A 298 29.34 -15.90 20.31
C GLU A 298 28.75 -17.33 20.20
N GLY A 299 29.58 -18.36 20.36
CA GLY A 299 29.15 -19.78 20.31
C GLY A 299 29.58 -20.54 19.05
N GLU A 300 28.83 -21.59 18.70
CA GLU A 300 29.12 -22.45 17.53
C GLU A 300 28.99 -21.69 16.21
N GLU A 301 29.65 -22.12 15.13
CA GLU A 301 29.60 -21.41 13.83
C GLU A 301 28.25 -21.59 13.09
N PHE A 302 27.58 -22.72 13.30
CA PHE A 302 26.29 -23.05 12.67
C PHE A 302 25.19 -23.28 13.70
N ILE A 303 23.93 -23.13 13.28
CA ILE A 303 22.76 -23.46 14.10
C ILE A 303 22.50 -24.98 14.02
N ASP A 304 22.09 -25.62 15.13
CA ASP A 304 21.66 -27.01 15.10
C ASP A 304 20.47 -27.19 14.13
N SER A 305 20.71 -27.91 13.04
CA SER A 305 19.74 -28.11 11.96
C SER A 305 18.65 -29.13 12.31
N LYS A 306 18.88 -30.04 13.26
CA LYS A 306 17.98 -31.19 13.49
C LYS A 306 16.54 -30.79 13.82
N PRO A 307 16.28 -29.82 14.74
CA PRO A 307 14.92 -29.40 15.06
C PRO A 307 14.22 -28.76 13.85
N PHE A 308 14.95 -27.95 13.09
CA PHE A 308 14.40 -27.27 11.92
C PHE A 308 14.12 -28.22 10.75
N ILE A 309 14.95 -29.25 10.54
CA ILE A 309 14.68 -30.31 9.56
C ILE A 309 13.37 -31.03 9.91
N ALA A 310 13.16 -31.38 11.19
CA ALA A 310 11.94 -32.04 11.63
C ALA A 310 10.69 -31.17 11.38
N LEU A 311 10.77 -29.86 11.67
CA LEU A 311 9.68 -28.93 11.39
C LEU A 311 9.43 -28.76 9.89
N GLY A 312 10.50 -28.65 9.10
CA GLY A 312 10.41 -28.53 7.64
C GLY A 312 9.74 -29.73 6.99
N LYS A 313 10.07 -30.95 7.45
CA LYS A 313 9.44 -32.20 6.97
C LYS A 313 7.95 -32.23 7.29
N LEU A 314 7.61 -31.94 8.55
CA LEU A 314 6.21 -31.91 8.99
C LEU A 314 5.39 -30.93 8.15
N ALA A 315 5.91 -29.72 7.93
CA ALA A 315 5.23 -28.70 7.13
C ALA A 315 5.12 -29.04 5.64
N GLN A 316 6.01 -29.88 5.12
CA GLN A 316 5.96 -30.37 3.74
C GLN A 316 4.93 -31.49 3.56
N GLU A 317 4.89 -32.43 4.50
CA GLU A 317 4.01 -33.61 4.44
C GLU A 317 2.55 -33.29 4.76
N SER A 318 2.32 -32.31 5.62
CA SER A 318 1.00 -32.12 6.23
C SER A 318 0.05 -31.21 5.42
N GLU A 319 0.37 -30.83 4.18
CA GLU A 319 -0.40 -29.88 3.33
C GLU A 319 -1.06 -28.76 4.15
N ILE A 320 -0.28 -28.14 5.04
CA ILE A 320 -0.85 -27.29 6.09
C ILE A 320 -1.34 -25.99 5.46
N ASN A 321 -2.65 -25.90 5.22
CA ASN A 321 -3.30 -24.69 4.72
C ASN A 321 -3.29 -23.54 5.75
N ASN A 322 -3.11 -23.83 7.05
CA ASN A 322 -2.93 -22.82 8.09
C ASN A 322 -1.71 -23.10 8.97
N ILE A 323 -0.61 -22.40 8.69
CA ILE A 323 0.70 -22.51 9.38
C ILE A 323 0.56 -22.20 10.89
N GLU A 324 -0.43 -21.44 11.33
CA GLU A 324 -0.64 -21.08 12.75
C GLU A 324 -0.84 -22.31 13.65
N LYS A 325 -1.43 -23.39 13.12
CA LYS A 325 -1.62 -24.65 13.88
C LYS A 325 -0.30 -25.29 14.32
N LEU A 326 0.82 -24.95 13.67
CA LEU A 326 2.14 -25.44 14.06
C LEU A 326 2.57 -24.93 15.44
N GLN A 327 2.01 -23.82 15.94
CA GLN A 327 2.36 -23.25 17.24
C GLN A 327 2.09 -24.19 18.42
N GLU A 328 1.14 -25.12 18.26
CA GLU A 328 0.73 -26.08 19.29
C GLU A 328 1.62 -27.34 19.32
N ILE A 329 2.52 -27.50 18.35
CA ILE A 329 3.32 -28.71 18.16
C ILE A 329 4.65 -28.61 18.91
N SER A 330 5.05 -29.67 19.61
CA SER A 330 6.31 -29.74 20.36
C SER A 330 7.55 -29.43 19.52
N ILE A 331 7.56 -29.88 18.26
CA ILE A 331 8.64 -29.63 17.30
C ILE A 331 8.83 -28.12 17.07
N TYR A 332 7.74 -27.36 16.93
CA TYR A 332 7.82 -25.90 16.79
C TYR A 332 8.38 -25.26 18.07
N ASN A 333 7.93 -25.69 19.25
CA ASN A 333 8.41 -25.14 20.52
C ASN A 333 9.93 -25.33 20.71
N ASN A 334 10.49 -26.46 20.25
CA ASN A 334 11.93 -26.67 20.26
C ASN A 334 12.67 -25.67 19.35
N CYS A 335 12.17 -25.45 18.14
CA CYS A 335 12.75 -24.49 17.20
C CYS A 335 12.64 -23.06 17.75
N ARG A 336 11.48 -22.71 18.31
CA ARG A 336 11.23 -21.42 18.96
C ARG A 336 12.19 -21.17 20.10
N GLN A 337 12.43 -22.15 20.97
CA GLN A 337 13.35 -22.00 22.09
C GLN A 337 14.78 -21.67 21.64
N ILE A 338 15.27 -22.30 20.55
CA ILE A 338 16.58 -21.97 19.96
C ILE A 338 16.58 -20.51 19.49
N VAL A 339 15.57 -20.12 18.71
CA VAL A 339 15.46 -18.77 18.16
C VAL A 339 15.32 -17.70 19.24
N GLU A 340 14.60 -17.97 20.33
CA GLU A 340 14.38 -17.01 21.42
C GLU A 340 15.58 -16.92 22.37
N SER A 341 16.24 -18.04 22.68
CA SER A 341 17.40 -18.07 23.60
C SER A 341 18.64 -17.43 22.97
N GLU A 342 18.87 -17.63 21.68
CA GLU A 342 20.02 -17.10 20.94
C GLU A 342 19.63 -15.97 19.98
N ARG A 343 18.57 -15.22 20.26
CA ARG A 343 17.95 -14.24 19.32
C ARG A 343 18.94 -13.30 18.63
N ILE A 344 19.93 -12.79 19.36
CA ILE A 344 20.96 -11.86 18.82
C ILE A 344 21.88 -12.62 17.87
N ALA A 345 22.36 -13.80 18.27
CA ALA A 345 23.26 -14.63 17.46
C ALA A 345 22.54 -15.17 16.22
N VAL A 346 21.30 -15.66 16.35
CA VAL A 346 20.48 -16.11 15.21
C VAL A 346 20.25 -14.95 14.24
N GLY A 347 19.85 -13.77 14.73
CA GLY A 347 19.67 -12.59 13.90
C GLY A 347 20.96 -12.18 13.18
N ALA A 348 22.08 -12.13 13.90
CA ALA A 348 23.39 -11.82 13.34
C ALA A 348 23.83 -12.83 12.27
N ARG A 349 23.64 -14.14 12.50
CA ARG A 349 23.91 -15.20 11.51
C ARG A 349 23.06 -15.04 10.26
N MET A 350 21.77 -14.74 10.41
CA MET A 350 20.87 -14.50 9.28
C MET A 350 21.34 -13.32 8.42
N VAL A 351 21.73 -12.20 9.03
CA VAL A 351 22.26 -11.05 8.26
C VAL A 351 23.61 -11.41 7.62
N LYS A 352 24.51 -12.05 8.37
CA LYS A 352 25.84 -12.44 7.89
C LYS A 352 25.78 -13.48 6.76
N ALA A 353 24.76 -14.34 6.74
CA ALA A 353 24.53 -15.26 5.63
C ALA A 353 24.27 -14.53 4.29
N CYS A 354 23.86 -13.26 4.32
CA CYS A 354 23.71 -12.40 3.15
C CYS A 354 24.96 -11.58 2.79
N GLU A 355 26.07 -11.73 3.52
CA GLU A 355 27.30 -10.98 3.28
C GLU A 355 28.09 -11.56 2.11
N VAL A 356 28.38 -10.74 1.10
CA VAL A 356 29.27 -11.11 -0.01
C VAL A 356 30.14 -9.91 -0.34
N ASP A 357 31.46 -10.12 -0.40
CA ASP A 357 32.45 -9.05 -0.63
C ASP A 357 32.29 -7.88 0.37
N ASP A 358 32.15 -8.21 1.67
CA ASP A 358 31.93 -7.27 2.79
C ASP A 358 30.67 -6.38 2.65
N LYS A 359 29.71 -6.80 1.82
CA LYS A 359 28.44 -6.11 1.61
C LYS A 359 27.25 -7.04 1.80
N ILE A 360 26.25 -6.57 2.54
CA ILE A 360 24.98 -7.28 2.68
C ILE A 360 24.19 -7.12 1.38
N ARG A 361 23.89 -8.25 0.73
CA ARG A 361 23.09 -8.29 -0.51
C ARG A 361 22.22 -9.53 -0.57
N ALA A 362 21.31 -9.56 -1.55
CA ALA A 362 20.53 -10.76 -1.83
C ALA A 362 21.45 -11.92 -2.24
N VAL A 363 21.20 -13.12 -1.70
CA VAL A 363 21.95 -14.35 -1.97
C VAL A 363 20.99 -15.45 -2.39
N ALA A 364 21.50 -16.49 -3.07
CA ALA A 364 20.70 -17.65 -3.41
C ALA A 364 20.25 -18.36 -2.12
N ILE A 365 19.03 -18.90 -2.13
CA ILE A 365 18.43 -19.56 -0.96
C ILE A 365 19.27 -20.76 -0.47
N ALA A 366 19.93 -21.45 -1.39
CA ALA A 366 20.83 -22.56 -1.09
C ALA A 366 22.12 -22.08 -0.37
N ASP A 367 22.70 -20.97 -0.82
CA ASP A 367 23.90 -20.40 -0.19
C ASP A 367 23.58 -19.83 1.19
N PHE A 368 22.40 -19.23 1.34
CA PHE A 368 21.88 -18.80 2.64
C PHE A 368 21.79 -20.00 3.60
N ALA A 369 21.15 -21.10 3.19
CA ALA A 369 21.01 -22.30 4.03
C ALA A 369 22.38 -22.87 4.47
N LYS A 370 23.34 -22.96 3.53
CA LYS A 370 24.70 -23.44 3.80
C LYS A 370 25.44 -22.58 4.84
N ARG A 371 25.29 -21.26 4.75
CA ARG A 371 25.94 -20.32 5.69
C ARG A 371 25.32 -20.35 7.08
N ILE A 372 24.07 -20.81 7.21
CA ILE A 372 23.37 -20.93 8.50
C ILE A 372 23.61 -22.29 9.17
N PHE A 373 23.56 -23.38 8.39
CA PHE A 373 23.55 -24.76 8.91
C PHE A 373 24.80 -25.58 8.59
N GLY A 374 25.74 -25.02 7.84
CA GLY A 374 26.97 -25.70 7.42
C GLY A 374 26.85 -26.41 6.07
N ASN A 375 27.99 -26.85 5.54
CA ASN A 375 28.09 -27.53 4.23
C ASN A 375 27.96 -29.05 4.30
N ASP A 376 27.93 -29.63 5.50
CA ASP A 376 27.95 -31.09 5.70
C ASP A 376 26.58 -31.74 5.47
N LEU A 377 25.52 -30.94 5.35
CA LEU A 377 24.16 -31.41 5.10
C LEU A 377 23.90 -31.59 3.61
N GLY A 378 23.24 -32.70 3.25
CA GLY A 378 22.71 -32.88 1.89
C GLY A 378 21.69 -31.80 1.51
N GLU A 379 21.55 -31.55 0.21
CA GLU A 379 20.74 -30.44 -0.32
C GLU A 379 19.28 -30.46 0.16
N GLU A 380 18.66 -31.64 0.23
CA GLU A 380 17.29 -31.77 0.76
C GLU A 380 17.20 -31.39 2.24
N ASN A 381 18.15 -31.84 3.07
CA ASN A 381 18.17 -31.49 4.49
C ASN A 381 18.42 -30.00 4.71
N LEU A 382 19.25 -29.35 3.89
CA LEU A 382 19.43 -27.89 3.92
C LEU A 382 18.13 -27.15 3.59
N LYS A 383 17.39 -27.60 2.56
CA LYS A 383 16.09 -27.03 2.20
C LYS A 383 15.08 -27.19 3.33
N LEU A 384 15.02 -28.36 3.96
CA LEU A 384 14.13 -28.63 5.09
C LEU A 384 14.50 -27.82 6.33
N ALA A 385 15.79 -27.73 6.67
CA ALA A 385 16.29 -26.91 7.78
C ALA A 385 15.92 -25.44 7.58
N LEU A 386 16.17 -24.89 6.39
CA LEU A 386 15.81 -23.51 6.09
C LEU A 386 14.30 -23.28 6.15
N ARG A 387 13.49 -24.21 5.60
CA ARG A 387 12.03 -24.15 5.70
C ARG A 387 11.58 -24.08 7.16
N GLY A 388 12.11 -24.94 8.03
CA GLY A 388 11.82 -24.93 9.46
C GLY A 388 12.20 -23.61 10.13
N LEU A 389 13.37 -23.06 9.83
CA LEU A 389 13.80 -21.77 10.38
C LEU A 389 12.90 -20.61 9.95
N LEU A 390 12.53 -20.54 8.68
CA LEU A 390 11.65 -19.49 8.16
C LEU A 390 10.23 -19.59 8.74
N ILE A 391 9.69 -20.81 8.88
CA ILE A 391 8.40 -21.04 9.57
C ILE A 391 8.49 -20.60 11.04
N THR A 392 9.58 -20.96 11.71
CA THR A 392 9.80 -20.57 13.11
C THR A 392 9.82 -19.04 13.23
N ARG A 393 10.59 -18.38 12.36
CA ARG A 393 10.69 -16.91 12.31
C ARG A 393 9.34 -16.25 12.01
N SER A 394 8.52 -16.79 11.10
CA SER A 394 7.24 -16.19 10.72
C SER A 394 6.20 -16.26 11.84
N LEU A 395 6.23 -17.32 12.66
CA LEU A 395 5.31 -17.51 13.77
C LEU A 395 5.80 -16.88 15.08
N CYS A 396 7.07 -16.50 15.16
CA CYS A 396 7.62 -15.76 16.29
C CYS A 396 7.34 -14.26 16.15
N ASN A 397 6.50 -13.70 17.03
CA ASN A 397 6.22 -12.27 17.14
C ASN A 397 7.38 -11.46 17.77
N GLN A 398 8.64 -11.82 17.49
CA GLN A 398 9.80 -11.09 17.98
C GLN A 398 10.27 -10.04 16.96
N THR A 399 10.36 -8.80 17.44
CA THR A 399 10.81 -7.64 16.66
C THR A 399 12.33 -7.58 16.48
N SER A 400 13.10 -8.31 17.30
CA SER A 400 14.57 -8.27 17.28
C SER A 400 15.23 -9.12 16.20
N LEU A 401 14.49 -10.01 15.56
CA LEU A 401 15.01 -10.81 14.45
C LEU A 401 14.84 -10.05 13.12
N PRO A 402 15.79 -10.16 12.18
CA PRO A 402 15.69 -9.41 10.93
C PRO A 402 14.44 -9.81 10.14
N SER A 403 13.87 -8.85 9.42
CA SER A 403 12.87 -9.11 8.39
C SER A 403 13.58 -9.44 7.07
N PHE A 404 13.10 -10.46 6.38
CA PHE A 404 13.63 -10.85 5.08
C PHE A 404 12.54 -10.76 4.02
N ARG A 405 12.92 -10.29 2.83
CA ARG A 405 12.09 -10.36 1.63
C ARG A 405 12.65 -11.45 0.73
N LEU A 406 11.82 -12.43 0.40
CA LEU A 406 12.15 -13.45 -0.59
C LEU A 406 11.76 -12.93 -1.98
N HIS A 407 12.69 -13.03 -2.92
CA HIS A 407 12.46 -12.68 -4.31
C HIS A 407 12.37 -13.96 -5.13
N TRP A 408 11.18 -14.25 -5.66
CA TRP A 408 10.98 -15.37 -6.57
C TRP A 408 10.96 -14.86 -8.00
N PHE A 409 11.92 -15.30 -8.80
CA PHE A 409 11.97 -14.99 -10.22
C PHE A 409 11.39 -16.16 -11.00
N PHE A 410 10.32 -15.91 -11.74
CA PHE A 410 9.79 -16.82 -12.74
C PHE A 410 10.09 -16.22 -14.10
N ARG A 411 10.87 -16.93 -14.91
CA ARG A 411 11.02 -16.58 -16.32
C ARG A 411 9.97 -17.36 -17.08
N ASN A 412 9.11 -16.67 -17.82
CA ASN A 412 8.26 -17.35 -18.79
C ASN A 412 9.15 -17.99 -19.85
N ILE A 413 8.74 -19.15 -20.35
CA ILE A 413 9.36 -19.78 -21.51
C ILE A 413 9.25 -18.77 -22.67
N GLU A 414 10.39 -18.24 -23.14
CA GLU A 414 10.43 -17.21 -24.19
C GLU A 414 9.96 -17.76 -25.55
N GLY A 415 10.08 -19.07 -25.72
CA GLY A 415 9.58 -19.83 -26.85
C GLY A 415 9.82 -21.33 -26.63
N LEU A 416 9.14 -22.15 -27.41
CA LEU A 416 9.36 -23.59 -27.45
C LEU A 416 9.78 -23.94 -28.86
N TRP A 417 10.82 -24.73 -29.04
CA TRP A 417 11.26 -25.19 -30.35
C TRP A 417 11.25 -26.69 -30.39
N ALA A 418 10.98 -27.26 -31.56
CA ALA A 418 10.94 -28.70 -31.70
C ALA A 418 11.63 -29.17 -32.97
N CYS A 419 12.28 -30.33 -32.87
CA CYS A 419 12.73 -31.07 -34.04
C CYS A 419 11.52 -31.41 -34.93
N THR A 420 11.63 -31.14 -36.23
CA THR A 420 10.54 -31.34 -37.20
C THR A 420 10.21 -32.81 -37.45
N LYS A 421 11.07 -33.76 -37.02
CA LYS A 421 10.83 -35.19 -37.17
C LYS A 421 10.05 -35.74 -35.95
N PRO A 422 8.81 -36.24 -36.14
CA PRO A 422 8.03 -36.87 -35.07
C PRO A 422 8.83 -37.90 -34.26
N ASN A 423 8.72 -37.82 -32.93
CA ASN A 423 9.35 -38.73 -31.95
C ASN A 423 10.90 -38.80 -31.97
N TYR A 424 11.57 -38.04 -32.84
CA TYR A 424 13.02 -38.12 -32.95
C TYR A 424 13.73 -37.42 -31.79
N GLY A 425 14.63 -38.13 -31.12
CA GLY A 425 15.40 -37.63 -29.98
C GLY A 425 14.58 -37.41 -28.69
N CYS A 426 13.36 -37.95 -28.62
CA CYS A 426 12.55 -37.96 -27.40
C CYS A 426 13.03 -39.06 -26.43
N GLU A 427 12.87 -38.84 -25.13
CA GLU A 427 13.08 -39.88 -24.11
C GLU A 427 11.95 -40.94 -24.17
N GLU A 428 12.18 -42.14 -23.63
CA GLU A 428 11.19 -43.24 -23.69
C GLU A 428 9.82 -42.85 -23.11
N ASN A 429 9.83 -42.05 -22.03
CA ASN A 429 8.62 -41.55 -21.38
C ASN A 429 7.86 -40.49 -22.21
N ASP A 430 8.49 -39.92 -23.24
CA ASP A 430 7.96 -38.85 -24.08
C ASP A 430 7.44 -39.34 -25.44
N LEU A 431 7.61 -40.62 -25.75
CA LEU A 431 7.19 -41.24 -27.00
C LEU A 431 5.67 -41.42 -27.03
N SER A 432 5.04 -40.97 -28.11
CA SER A 432 3.61 -41.22 -28.36
C SER A 432 3.37 -41.47 -29.85
N LYS A 433 2.44 -42.39 -30.15
CA LYS A 433 2.04 -42.69 -31.54
C LYS A 433 1.60 -41.45 -32.32
N ASN A 434 1.08 -40.43 -31.60
CA ASN A 434 0.51 -39.23 -32.20
C ASN A 434 1.32 -37.97 -31.90
N ARG A 435 2.56 -38.08 -31.41
CA ARG A 435 3.41 -36.89 -31.18
C ARG A 435 3.85 -36.32 -32.54
N PRO A 436 3.45 -35.09 -32.91
CA PRO A 436 3.71 -34.55 -34.24
C PRO A 436 5.14 -34.00 -34.40
N VAL A 437 5.92 -33.95 -33.30
CA VAL A 437 7.26 -33.35 -33.25
C VAL A 437 8.25 -34.24 -32.49
N GLY A 438 9.55 -33.95 -32.64
CA GLY A 438 10.62 -34.63 -31.93
C GLY A 438 10.96 -33.95 -30.59
N ARG A 439 12.25 -34.01 -30.23
CA ARG A 439 12.82 -33.36 -29.05
C ARG A 439 12.45 -31.88 -28.99
N LEU A 440 12.10 -31.43 -27.78
CA LEU A 440 11.80 -30.03 -27.47
C LEU A 440 13.04 -29.30 -26.92
N PHE A 441 13.11 -28.01 -27.20
CA PHE A 441 14.16 -27.10 -26.74
C PHE A 441 13.49 -25.85 -26.17
N VAL A 442 13.97 -25.35 -25.04
CA VAL A 442 13.37 -24.24 -24.28
C VAL A 442 14.26 -22.99 -24.29
N GLU A 443 15.56 -23.16 -24.49
CA GLU A 443 16.53 -22.06 -24.58
C GLU A 443 17.56 -22.37 -25.66
N ASN A 444 17.94 -21.37 -26.46
CA ASN A 444 19.00 -21.43 -27.49
C ASN A 444 18.96 -22.71 -28.36
N PRO A 445 17.86 -22.96 -29.09
CA PRO A 445 17.75 -24.15 -29.94
C PRO A 445 18.84 -24.17 -31.01
N PRO A 446 19.43 -25.34 -31.33
CA PRO A 446 20.27 -25.44 -32.51
C PRO A 446 19.42 -25.26 -33.77
N ILE A 447 20.00 -24.88 -34.91
CA ILE A 447 19.26 -24.79 -36.18
C ILE A 447 18.86 -26.19 -36.68
N LEU A 448 19.73 -27.17 -36.43
CA LEU A 448 19.55 -28.57 -36.79
C LEU A 448 19.75 -29.45 -35.55
N TRP A 449 18.90 -30.48 -35.44
CA TRP A 449 19.11 -31.60 -34.55
C TRP A 449 19.36 -32.82 -35.44
N ASP A 450 20.62 -33.27 -35.48
CA ASP A 450 21.16 -34.14 -36.51
C ASP A 450 20.90 -33.59 -37.93
N GLN A 451 20.01 -34.22 -38.69
CA GLN A 451 19.65 -33.83 -40.06
C GLN A 451 18.30 -33.13 -40.16
N TYR A 452 17.61 -32.92 -39.04
CA TYR A 452 16.27 -32.34 -39.01
C TYR A 452 16.29 -30.91 -38.49
N ARG A 453 15.47 -30.04 -39.07
CA ARG A 453 15.36 -28.66 -38.61
C ARG A 453 14.71 -28.63 -37.23
N VAL A 454 15.19 -27.68 -36.41
CA VAL A 454 14.52 -27.30 -35.18
C VAL A 454 13.86 -25.95 -35.46
N LEU A 455 12.55 -25.92 -35.35
CA LEU A 455 11.74 -24.73 -35.64
C LEU A 455 10.92 -24.34 -34.42
N GLU A 456 10.52 -23.08 -34.37
CA GLU A 456 9.66 -22.58 -33.32
C GLU A 456 8.33 -23.34 -33.36
N LEU A 457 7.85 -23.75 -32.19
CA LEU A 457 6.63 -24.51 -32.03
C LEU A 457 5.51 -23.55 -31.61
N LEU A 458 4.53 -23.41 -32.49
CA LEU A 458 3.34 -22.61 -32.26
C LEU A 458 2.15 -23.56 -32.03
N TYR A 459 1.11 -23.10 -31.34
CA TYR A 459 -0.13 -23.87 -31.23
C TYR A 459 -1.35 -22.96 -31.29
N CYS A 460 -2.46 -23.52 -31.75
CA CYS A 460 -3.76 -22.84 -31.70
C CYS A 460 -4.32 -22.94 -30.28
N GLU A 461 -4.56 -21.80 -29.63
CA GLU A 461 -5.12 -21.76 -28.26
C GLU A 461 -6.53 -22.34 -28.16
N GLN A 462 -7.30 -22.38 -29.26
CA GLN A 462 -8.66 -22.93 -29.24
C GLN A 462 -8.73 -24.45 -29.40
N CYS A 463 -7.89 -25.04 -30.27
CA CYS A 463 -7.98 -26.47 -30.61
C CYS A 463 -6.72 -27.28 -30.29
N GLY A 464 -5.65 -26.65 -29.80
CA GLY A 464 -4.39 -27.31 -29.46
C GLY A 464 -3.59 -27.83 -30.66
N THR A 465 -3.99 -27.50 -31.88
CA THR A 465 -3.22 -27.90 -33.09
C THR A 465 -1.87 -27.22 -33.11
N ILE A 466 -0.83 -27.99 -33.42
CA ILE A 466 0.57 -27.55 -33.39
C ILE A 466 1.02 -27.12 -34.80
N PHE A 467 1.84 -26.07 -34.88
CA PHE A 467 2.43 -25.53 -36.10
C PHE A 467 3.93 -25.28 -35.91
N PHE A 468 4.66 -25.17 -37.01
CA PHE A 468 6.05 -24.71 -37.01
C PHE A 468 6.13 -23.25 -37.48
N GLY A 469 6.67 -22.39 -36.64
CA GLY A 469 7.02 -21.01 -36.97
C GLY A 469 8.32 -20.94 -37.76
N GLY A 470 8.31 -20.22 -38.88
CA GLY A 470 9.49 -20.00 -39.70
C GLY A 470 9.21 -19.11 -40.90
N LYS A 471 10.27 -18.57 -41.51
CA LYS A 471 10.19 -17.89 -42.81
C LYS A 471 10.50 -18.87 -43.93
N ARG A 472 9.64 -18.92 -44.95
CA ARG A 472 9.91 -19.64 -46.18
C ARG A 472 10.95 -18.85 -46.98
N LEU A 473 12.05 -19.49 -47.34
CA LEU A 473 12.97 -18.96 -48.34
C LEU A 473 12.47 -19.46 -49.69
N GLU A 474 12.10 -18.56 -50.60
CA GLU A 474 11.81 -18.94 -51.99
C GLU A 474 13.14 -19.04 -52.74
N LEU A 475 13.49 -20.25 -53.17
CA LEU A 475 14.63 -20.49 -54.05
C LEU A 475 14.14 -20.43 -55.50
N GLU A 476 14.75 -19.59 -56.33
CA GLU A 476 14.54 -19.65 -57.78
C GLU A 476 14.91 -21.06 -58.26
N ASN A 477 13.93 -21.73 -58.89
CA ASN A 477 13.96 -23.11 -59.43
C ASN A 477 13.21 -24.20 -58.64
N ASN A 478 12.36 -23.87 -57.65
CA ASN A 478 11.41 -24.83 -57.05
C ASN A 478 12.04 -26.09 -56.42
N GLU A 479 13.33 -26.08 -56.07
CA GLU A 479 13.97 -27.12 -55.24
C GLU A 479 13.90 -26.74 -53.75
N GLY A 480 12.68 -26.60 -53.23
CA GLY A 480 12.41 -26.25 -51.82
C GLY A 480 11.77 -27.37 -51.02
#